data_AF-A0A3D0GPN2-F1
#
_entry.id   AF-A0A3D0GPN2-F1
#
_cell.length_a   1.000
_cell.length_b   1.000
_cell.length_c   1.000
_cell.angle_alpha   90.00
_cell.angle_beta   90.00
_cell.angle_gamma   90.00
#
_symmetry.space_group_name_H-M   'P 1'
#
loop_
_entity.id
_entity.type
_entity.pdbx_description
1 polymer ?
#
loop_
_entity_poly.entity_id
_entity_poly.type
_entity_poly.pdbx_seq_one_letter_code
_entity_poly.pdbx_strand_id
1 'polypeptide(L)'
;MSPSQRYSEQLRTGVLLPDGDQARAIELLEDLYQRLVAPVPWLQRKLPWRSKPGPQTGLYLWGGVGRGKTHLLDLFFDSLPPELGLFQFKT
;
A
#
# COMPACT_ATOMS: atom_id res chain seq x y z
N MET A 1 1.12 -9.38 -5.38
CA MET A 1 -0.34 -9.18 -5.23
C MET A 1 -0.56 -7.81 -4.63
N SER A 2 -1.55 -7.07 -5.10
CA SER A 2 -1.92 -5.76 -4.56
C SER A 2 -2.63 -5.89 -3.20
N PRO A 3 -2.77 -4.81 -2.43
CA PRO A 3 -3.52 -4.82 -1.17
C PRO A 3 -4.94 -5.37 -1.33
N SER A 4 -5.68 -4.93 -2.34
CA SER A 4 -7.05 -5.39 -2.57
C SER A 4 -7.13 -6.89 -2.89
N GLN A 5 -6.16 -7.41 -3.63
CA GLN A 5 -6.07 -8.84 -3.95
C GLN A 5 -5.83 -9.68 -2.70
N ARG A 6 -4.86 -9.29 -1.86
CA ARG A 6 -4.57 -10.00 -0.60
C ARG A 6 -5.76 -9.96 0.37
N TYR A 7 -6.41 -8.81 0.49
CA TYR A 7 -7.59 -8.67 1.36
C TYR A 7 -8.74 -9.58 0.88
N SER A 8 -9.01 -9.57 -0.43
CA SER A 8 -10.02 -10.44 -1.04
C SER A 8 -9.71 -11.92 -0.84
N GLU A 9 -8.44 -12.30 -0.94
CA GLU A 9 -8.00 -13.67 -0.67
C GLU A 9 -8.25 -14.07 0.78
N GLN A 10 -7.92 -13.21 1.75
CA GLN A 10 -8.12 -13.48 3.17
C GLN A 10 -9.60 -13.55 3.57
N LEU A 11 -10.48 -12.78 2.92
CA LEU A 11 -11.93 -12.93 3.05
C LEU A 11 -12.38 -14.29 2.50
N ARG A 12 -11.88 -14.67 1.31
CA ARG A 12 -12.24 -15.94 0.66
C ARG A 12 -11.79 -17.16 1.47
N THR A 13 -10.64 -17.10 2.12
CA THR A 13 -10.12 -18.19 2.96
C THR A 13 -10.67 -18.20 4.38
N GLY A 14 -11.45 -17.18 4.77
CA GLY A 14 -12.01 -17.06 6.11
C GLY A 14 -11.03 -16.60 7.19
N VAL A 15 -9.84 -16.12 6.80
CA VAL A 15 -8.87 -15.49 7.72
C VAL A 15 -9.43 -14.17 8.26
N LEU A 16 -10.15 -13.43 7.40
CA LEU A 16 -10.86 -12.21 7.78
C LEU A 16 -12.36 -12.40 7.63
N LEU A 17 -13.11 -11.72 8.48
CA LEU A 17 -14.54 -11.54 8.31
C LEU A 17 -14.81 -10.25 7.52
N PRO A 18 -15.89 -10.19 6.70
CA PRO A 18 -16.26 -8.97 6.01
C PRO A 18 -16.50 -7.81 6.98
N ASP A 19 -15.81 -6.70 6.75
CA ASP A 19 -15.94 -5.44 7.51
C ASP A 19 -15.88 -4.26 6.52
N GLY A 20 -16.93 -3.43 6.52
CA GLY A 20 -17.06 -2.30 5.59
C GLY A 20 -16.02 -1.19 5.81
N ASP A 21 -15.60 -0.96 7.05
CA ASP A 21 -14.57 0.04 7.36
C ASP A 21 -13.21 -0.46 6.88
N GLN A 22 -12.93 -1.76 7.02
CA GLN A 22 -11.71 -2.36 6.49
C GLN A 22 -11.69 -2.34 4.97
N ALA A 23 -12.80 -2.67 4.31
CA ALA A 23 -12.90 -2.63 2.86
C ALA A 23 -12.59 -1.22 2.32
N ARG A 24 -13.16 -0.18 2.93
CA ARG A 24 -12.88 1.21 2.58
C ARG A 24 -11.42 1.60 2.81
N ALA A 25 -10.82 1.15 3.91
CA ALA A 25 -9.41 1.39 4.16
C ALA A 25 -8.52 0.72 3.10
N ILE A 26 -8.87 -0.49 2.67
CA ILE A 26 -8.16 -1.22 1.61
C ILE A 26 -8.26 -0.53 0.26
N GLU A 27 -9.41 0.05 -0.09
CA GLU A 27 -9.56 0.84 -1.33
C GLU A 27 -8.59 2.04 -1.35
N LEU A 28 -8.44 2.74 -0.22
CA LEU A 28 -7.50 3.86 -0.11
C LEU A 28 -6.04 3.38 -0.18
N LEU A 29 -5.73 2.27 0.48
CA LEU A 29 -4.40 1.65 0.45
C LEU A 29 -4.04 1.14 -0.95
N GLU A 30 -5.01 0.65 -1.72
CA GLU A 30 -4.85 0.27 -3.12
C GLU A 30 -4.50 1.48 -3.99
N ASP A 31 -5.22 2.60 -3.86
CA ASP A 31 -4.87 3.83 -4.57
C ASP A 31 -3.43 4.26 -4.27
N LEU A 32 -3.06 4.27 -2.98
CA LEU A 32 -1.69 4.62 -2.58
C LEU A 32 -0.67 3.63 -3.16
N TYR A 33 -0.97 2.34 -3.14
CA TYR A 33 -0.13 1.30 -3.76
C TYR A 33 0.09 1.60 -5.24
N GLN A 34 -0.97 1.85 -6.01
CA GLN A 34 -0.87 2.15 -7.44
C GLN A 34 -0.03 3.40 -7.71
N ARG A 35 -0.21 4.46 -6.91
CA ARG A 35 0.61 5.68 -7.01
C ARG A 35 2.08 5.44 -6.69
N LEU A 36 2.38 4.54 -5.75
CA LEU A 36 3.76 4.20 -5.36
C LEU A 36 4.47 3.32 -6.39
N VAL A 37 3.76 2.37 -7.01
CA VAL A 37 4.34 1.45 -8.00
C VAL A 37 4.28 1.97 -9.44
N ALA A 38 3.58 3.08 -9.69
CA ALA A 38 3.45 3.67 -11.02
C ALA A 38 4.84 3.99 -11.62
N PRO A 39 5.11 3.55 -12.86
CA PRO A 39 6.37 3.84 -13.51
C PRO A 39 6.49 5.34 -13.82
N VAL A 40 7.71 5.88 -13.72
CA VAL A 40 7.99 7.26 -14.10
C VAL A 40 7.75 7.43 -15.61
N PRO A 41 6.90 8.38 -16.04
CA PRO A 41 6.61 8.62 -17.46
C PRO A 41 7.90 8.78 -18.28
N TRP A 42 7.92 8.19 -19.47
CA TRP A 42 9.09 8.17 -20.36
C TRP A 42 9.66 9.56 -20.68
N LEU A 43 8.79 10.58 -20.73
CA LEU A 43 9.19 11.97 -20.97
C LEU A 43 9.97 12.56 -19.78
N GLN A 44 9.63 12.17 -18.55
CA GLN A 44 10.38 12.56 -17.34
C GLN A 44 11.70 11.79 -17.20
N ARG A 45 11.83 10.60 -17.81
CA ARG A 45 13.09 9.82 -17.84
C ARG A 45 14.21 10.47 -18.67
N LYS A 46 13.91 11.42 -19.56
CA LYS A 46 14.93 12.17 -20.33
C LYS A 46 15.68 13.20 -19.49
N LEU A 47 15.24 13.44 -18.26
CA LEU A 47 15.80 14.43 -17.37
C LEU A 47 16.31 13.70 -16.11
N PRO A 48 17.61 13.39 -16.01
CA PRO A 48 18.13 12.44 -15.02
C PRO A 48 17.79 12.85 -13.58
N TRP A 49 17.67 14.15 -13.29
CA TRP A 49 17.29 14.67 -11.97
C TRP A 49 15.79 14.56 -11.63
N ARG A 50 14.91 14.24 -12.60
CA ARG A 50 13.45 14.07 -12.43
C ARG A 50 12.99 12.61 -12.57
N SER A 51 13.93 11.67 -12.65
CA SER A 51 13.67 10.25 -12.89
C SER A 51 13.09 9.49 -11.69
N LYS A 52 12.82 10.15 -10.56
CA LYS A 52 12.20 9.54 -9.39
C LYS A 52 10.80 10.10 -9.19
N PRO A 53 9.78 9.27 -8.90
CA PRO A 53 8.48 9.76 -8.50
C PRO A 53 8.65 10.71 -7.30
N GLY A 54 7.92 11.83 -7.30
CA GLY A 54 7.86 12.70 -6.14
C GLY A 54 7.25 11.99 -4.91
N PRO A 55 7.44 12.54 -3.70
CA PRO A 55 6.85 11.97 -2.50
C PRO A 55 5.33 11.88 -2.64
N GLN A 56 4.76 10.74 -2.24
CA GLN A 56 3.32 10.51 -2.26
C GLN A 56 2.71 10.90 -0.91
N THR A 57 1.54 11.54 -0.92
CA THR A 57 0.76 11.76 0.30
C THR A 57 0.32 10.41 0.87
N GLY A 58 0.73 10.16 2.12
CA GLY A 58 0.42 8.94 2.85
C GLY A 58 -0.99 8.94 3.47
N LEU A 59 -1.34 7.83 4.11
CA LEU A 59 -2.61 7.62 4.78
C LEU A 59 -2.40 7.42 6.28
N TYR A 60 -3.34 7.90 7.09
CA TYR A 60 -3.37 7.68 8.53
C TYR A 60 -4.62 6.87 8.89
N LEU A 61 -4.42 5.64 9.35
CA LEU A 61 -5.51 4.78 9.79
C LEU A 61 -5.87 5.08 11.25
N TRP A 62 -7.11 5.48 11.48
CA TRP A 62 -7.66 5.76 12.80
C TRP A 62 -8.97 5.00 13.00
N GLY A 63 -9.33 4.72 14.26
CA GLY A 63 -10.53 3.96 14.60
C GLY A 63 -10.37 3.13 15.88
N GLY A 64 -11.45 2.51 16.33
CA GLY A 64 -11.53 1.78 17.60
C GLY A 64 -10.48 0.66 17.77
N VAL A 65 -10.21 0.28 19.02
CA VAL A 65 -9.31 -0.83 19.38
C VAL A 65 -9.88 -2.15 18.83
N GLY A 66 -9.00 -3.04 18.36
CA GLY A 66 -9.40 -4.37 17.86
C GLY A 66 -9.97 -4.42 16.43
N ARG A 67 -10.01 -3.31 15.69
CA ARG A 67 -10.56 -3.26 14.31
C ARG A 67 -9.59 -3.69 13.19
N GLY A 68 -8.45 -4.31 13.53
CA GLY A 68 -7.53 -4.86 12.53
C GLY A 68 -6.64 -3.84 11.80
N LYS A 69 -6.48 -2.60 12.30
CA LYS A 69 -5.64 -1.57 11.66
C LYS A 69 -4.20 -2.03 11.39
N THR A 70 -3.55 -2.65 12.38
CA THR A 70 -2.19 -3.20 12.24
C THR A 70 -2.13 -4.24 11.13
N HIS A 71 -3.10 -5.15 11.11
CA HIS A 71 -3.20 -6.18 10.07
C HIS A 71 -3.35 -5.58 8.66
N LEU A 72 -4.15 -4.51 8.50
CA LEU A 72 -4.27 -3.81 7.21
C LEU A 72 -2.94 -3.16 6.79
N LEU A 73 -2.17 -2.61 7.74
CA LEU A 73 -0.84 -2.06 7.45
C LEU A 73 0.15 -3.14 7.06
N ASP A 74 0.17 -4.27 7.77
CA ASP A 74 1.06 -5.40 7.46
C ASP A 74 0.74 -5.95 6.06
N LEU A 75 -0.54 -6.14 5.76
CA LEU A 75 -1.01 -6.57 4.45
C LEU A 75 -0.60 -5.60 3.33
N PHE A 76 -0.76 -4.29 3.55
CA PHE A 76 -0.31 -3.27 2.60
C PHE A 76 1.20 -3.31 2.41
N PHE A 77 1.95 -3.35 3.51
CA PHE A 77 3.40 -3.36 3.50
C PHE A 77 3.94 -4.56 2.72
N ASP A 78 3.41 -5.74 2.97
CA ASP A 78 3.81 -6.95 2.24
C ASP A 78 3.43 -6.89 0.74
N SER A 79 2.48 -6.04 0.35
CA SER A 79 2.11 -5.84 -1.05
C SER A 79 3.13 -4.99 -1.81
N LEU A 80 3.95 -4.20 -1.09
CA LEU A 80 4.93 -3.30 -1.70
C LEU A 80 6.09 -4.07 -2.35
N PRO A 81 6.65 -3.54 -3.46
CA PRO A 81 7.95 -3.97 -3.96
C PRO A 81 9.04 -3.84 -2.87
N PRO A 82 10.02 -4.76 -2.83
CA PRO A 82 11.09 -4.74 -1.83
C PRO A 82 11.86 -3.41 -1.75
N GLU A 83 11.98 -2.70 -2.87
CA GLU A 83 12.70 -1.43 -2.97
C GLU A 83 11.95 -0.26 -2.31
N LEU A 84 10.64 -0.40 -2.08
CA LEU A 84 9.80 0.59 -1.41
C LEU A 84 9.51 0.23 0.05
N GLY A 85 9.53 -1.06 0.39
CA GLY A 85 9.21 -1.55 1.73
C GLY A 85 10.32 -1.42 2.76
N LEU A 86 11.59 -1.23 2.38
CA LEU A 86 12.68 -1.26 3.35
C LEU A 86 13.23 0.13 3.69
N PHE A 87 13.14 0.52 4.97
CA PHE A 87 14.09 1.44 5.56
C PHE A 87 15.46 0.77 5.56
N GLN A 88 16.27 1.02 4.53
CA GLN A 88 17.70 0.75 4.63
C GLN A 88 18.32 1.80 5.55
N PHE A 89 18.59 1.41 6.80
CA PHE A 89 19.56 2.14 7.62
C PHE A 89 20.92 1.99 6.94
N LYS A 90 21.31 2.99 6.15
CA LYS A 90 22.72 3.19 5.81
C LYS A 90 23.41 3.65 7.09
N THR A 91 24.08 2.73 7.78
CA THR A 91 25.18 3.03 8.70
C THR A 91 26.41 3.47 7.92
#